data_AF-A0A0K0SXU8-F1
#
_entry.id   AF-A0A0K0SXU8-F1
#
_cell.length_a   1.000
_cell.length_b   1.000
_cell.length_c   1.000
_cell.angle_alpha   90.00
_cell.angle_beta   90.00
_cell.angle_gamma   90.00
#
_symmetry.space_group_name_H-M   'P 1'
#
loop_
_entity.id
_entity.type
_entity.pdbx_description
1 polymer ?
#
loop_
_entity_poly.entity_id
_entity_poly.type
_entity_poly.pdbx_seq_one_letter_code
_entity_poly.pdbx_strand_id
1 'polypeptide(L)' 'MTNRLQSSLDEVQNATGVSSQWMPTIDAQELLGDAGVLAIVHGGETYQLTRTKQNKLLLTKCQALVTPGLAQQNQ' A
#
# COMPACT_ATOMS: atom_id res chain seq x y z
N MET A 1 0.12 44.64 -36.61
CA MET A 1 -1.19 44.13 -36.15
C MET A 1 -1.13 42.60 -36.22
N THR A 2 -0.75 41.93 -35.14
CA THR A 2 -0.59 40.47 -35.09
C THR A 2 -1.81 39.85 -34.43
N ASN A 3 -2.66 39.23 -35.25
CA ASN A 3 -3.87 38.55 -34.77
C ASN A 3 -3.48 37.25 -34.07
N ARG A 4 -3.85 37.20 -32.78
CA ARG A 4 -3.66 36.09 -31.85
C ARG A 4 -4.68 35.00 -32.17
N LEU A 5 -4.23 33.89 -32.74
CA LEU A 5 -5.06 32.70 -32.88
C LEU A 5 -5.31 32.10 -31.48
N GLN A 6 -6.49 32.37 -30.93
CA GLN A 6 -7.11 31.56 -29.90
C GLN A 6 -7.61 30.28 -30.58
N SER A 7 -6.91 29.17 -30.38
CA SER A 7 -7.51 27.85 -30.57
C SER A 7 -8.03 27.40 -29.22
N SER A 8 -9.35 27.23 -29.13
CA SER A 8 -10.05 26.66 -27.99
C SER A 8 -9.45 25.29 -27.68
N LEU A 9 -9.01 25.14 -26.43
CA LEU A 9 -8.72 23.85 -25.87
C LEU A 9 -10.08 23.26 -25.51
N ASP A 10 -10.72 22.60 -26.48
CA ASP A 10 -11.95 21.85 -26.28
C ASP A 10 -11.66 20.66 -25.35
N GLU A 11 -11.82 20.97 -24.06
CA GLU A 11 -12.54 20.19 -23.07
C GLU A 11 -12.98 18.78 -23.50
N VAL A 12 -12.07 17.81 -23.35
CA VAL A 12 -12.46 16.40 -23.19
C VAL A 12 -12.40 16.08 -21.70
N GLN A 13 -13.41 16.56 -20.97
CA GLN A 13 -13.77 16.02 -19.67
C GLN A 13 -14.33 14.61 -19.87
N ASN A 14 -13.45 13.62 -20.02
CA ASN A 14 -13.86 12.22 -19.88
C ASN A 14 -13.97 11.92 -18.38
N ALA A 15 -15.06 12.40 -17.79
CA ALA A 15 -15.48 12.10 -16.44
C ALA A 15 -15.91 10.62 -16.37
N THR A 16 -14.95 9.71 -16.29
CA THR A 16 -15.19 8.37 -15.79
C THR A 16 -15.43 8.49 -14.29
N GLY A 17 -16.66 8.86 -13.92
CA GLY A 17 -17.16 8.87 -12.56
C GLY A 17 -17.24 7.43 -12.04
N VAL A 18 -16.09 6.86 -11.72
CA VAL A 18 -16.02 5.71 -10.82
C VAL A 18 -16.39 6.28 -9.47
N SER A 19 -17.54 5.86 -8.95
CA SER A 19 -17.95 6.06 -7.56
C SER A 19 -16.70 6.01 -6.69
N SER A 20 -16.27 7.14 -6.13
CA SER A 20 -15.23 7.21 -5.11
C SER A 20 -15.73 6.45 -3.90
N GLN A 21 -15.68 5.13 -3.95
CA GLN A 21 -15.85 4.29 -2.79
C GLN A 21 -14.79 4.76 -1.82
N TRP A 22 -15.24 5.32 -0.70
CA TRP A 22 -14.36 5.83 0.33
C TRP A 22 -13.50 4.68 0.81
N MET A 23 -12.28 4.59 0.28
CA MET A 23 -11.35 3.56 0.69
C MET A 23 -10.78 3.99 2.03
N PRO A 24 -10.90 3.18 3.08
CA PRO A 24 -10.30 3.51 4.37
C PRO A 24 -8.81 3.76 4.16
N THR A 25 -8.35 4.92 4.61
CA THR A 25 -6.99 5.39 4.44
C THR A 25 -6.32 5.47 5.81
N ILE A 26 -5.09 5.00 5.90
CA ILE A 26 -4.26 5.04 7.10
C ILE A 26 -2.90 5.62 6.75
N ASP A 27 -2.32 6.41 7.65
CA ASP A 27 -0.97 6.92 7.46
C ASP A 27 0.07 5.79 7.58
N ALA A 28 1.09 5.82 6.74
CA ALA A 28 2.10 4.76 6.72
C ALA A 28 2.99 4.75 7.97
N GLN A 29 3.19 5.90 8.64
CA GLN A 29 3.88 5.97 9.93
C GLN A 29 3.04 5.33 11.03
N GLU A 30 1.73 5.57 11.04
CA GLU A 30 0.82 4.93 12.00
C GLU A 30 0.76 3.42 11.79
N LEU A 31 0.77 2.96 10.53
CA LEU A 31 0.73 1.54 10.19
C LEU A 31 2.04 0.80 10.55
N LEU A 32 3.20 1.41 10.32
CA LEU A 32 4.50 0.76 10.50
C LEU A 32 5.14 1.01 11.87
N GLY A 33 4.73 2.08 12.56
CA GLY A 33 5.37 2.57 13.77
C GLY A 33 6.84 2.96 13.58
N ASP A 34 7.55 3.11 14.69
CA ASP A 34 8.96 3.52 14.70
C ASP A 34 9.91 2.47 14.12
N ALA A 35 9.49 1.20 14.10
CA ALA A 35 10.27 0.11 13.54
C ALA A 35 10.37 0.17 12.00
N GLY A 36 9.45 0.87 11.33
CA GLY A 36 9.41 0.96 9.87
C GLY A 36 9.12 -0.37 9.16
N VAL A 37 8.65 -1.37 9.91
CA VAL A 37 8.35 -2.72 9.44
C VAL A 37 7.17 -3.30 10.22
N LEU A 38 6.25 -3.96 9.51
CA LEU A 38 5.07 -4.62 10.06
C LEU A 38 4.94 -6.04 9.49
N ALA A 39 4.66 -7.01 10.36
CA ALA A 39 4.28 -8.35 9.93
C ALA A 39 2.76 -8.43 9.73
N ILE A 40 2.33 -8.99 8.60
CA ILE A 40 0.93 -9.20 8.23
C ILE A 40 0.74 -10.71 8.06
N VAL A 41 -0.14 -11.30 8.88
CA VAL A 41 -0.53 -12.70 8.76
C VAL A 41 -1.79 -12.79 7.91
N HIS A 42 -1.74 -13.53 6.80
CA HIS A 42 -2.88 -13.70 5.91
C HIS A 42 -2.88 -15.11 5.32
N GLY A 43 -3.96 -15.85 5.57
CA GLY A 43 -4.15 -17.21 5.02
C GLY A 43 -3.09 -18.21 5.47
N GLY A 44 -2.58 -18.10 6.70
CA GLY A 44 -1.52 -18.96 7.24
C GLY A 44 -0.10 -18.56 6.82
N GLU A 45 0.02 -17.58 5.92
CA GLU A 45 1.29 -17.06 5.45
C GLU A 45 1.63 -15.74 6.17
N THR A 46 2.93 -15.47 6.33
CA THR A 46 3.43 -14.21 6.88
C THR A 46 3.99 -13.34 5.76
N TYR A 47 3.60 -12.08 5.75
CA TYR A 47 4.11 -11.05 4.87
C TYR A 47 4.77 -9.97 5.71
N GLN A 48 5.80 -9.33 5.17
CA GLN A 48 6.44 -8.17 5.76
C GLN A 48 6.13 -6.95 4.90
N LEU A 49 5.50 -5.96 5.51
CA LEU A 49 5.38 -4.61 4.95
C LEU A 49 6.51 -3.76 5.50
N THR A 50 7.27 -3.08 4.64
CA THR A 50 8.38 -2.23 5.06
C THR A 50 8.49 -0.99 4.20
N ARG A 51 9.16 0.04 4.71
CA ARG A 51 9.50 1.25 3.97
C ARG A 51 10.88 1.10 3.33
N THR A 52 10.95 1.32 2.02
CA THR A 52 12.20 1.31 1.25
C THR A 52 12.98 2.61 1.46
N LYS A 53 14.27 2.63 1.06
CA LYS A 53 15.12 3.85 1.08
C LYS A 53 14.55 5.02 0.27
N GLN A 54 13.68 4.73 -0.71
CA GLN A 54 13.00 5.73 -1.55
C GLN A 54 11.65 6.18 -0.96
N ASN A 55 11.40 5.88 0.32
CA ASN A 55 10.18 6.22 1.04
C ASN A 55 8.89 5.59 0.46
N LYS A 56 9.02 4.48 -0.29
CA LYS A 56 7.90 3.67 -0.80
C LYS A 56 7.64 2.46 0.10
N LEU A 57 6.41 1.98 0.15
CA LEU A 57 6.06 0.73 0.82
C LEU A 57 6.37 -0.47 -0.08
N LEU A 58 6.93 -1.53 0.52
CA LEU A 58 7.22 -2.82 -0.11
C LEU A 58 6.58 -3.92 0.73
N LEU A 59 5.77 -4.76 0.09
CA LEU A 59 5.20 -5.96 0.69
C LEU A 59 5.96 -7.18 0.16
N THR A 60 6.59 -7.93 1.07
CA THR A 60 7.35 -9.13 0.73
C THR A 60 6.73 -10.32 1.45
N LYS A 61 6.44 -11.41 0.73
CA LYS A 61 6.05 -12.66 1.35
C LYS A 61 7.25 -13.26 2.09
N CYS A 62 7.12 -13.47 3.39
CA CYS A 62 8.12 -14.17 4.17
C CYS A 62 7.89 -15.67 4.00
N GLN A 63 8.97 -16.40 3.68
CA GLN A 63 8.96 -17.84 3.92
C GLN A 63 8.97 -17.97 5.44
N ALA A 64 7.82 -18.28 6.04
CA ALA A 64 7.76 -18.53 7.45
C ALA A 64 8.77 -19.64 7.75
N LEU A 65 9.86 -19.30 8.47
CA LEU A 65 10.49 -20.28 9.32
C LEU A 65 9.40 -20.65 10.31
N VAL A 66 8.72 -21.76 10.03
CA VAL A 66 7.82 -22.43 10.95
C VAL A 66 8.49 -22.33 12.31
N THR A 67 7.95 -21.51 13.21
CA THR A 67 8.40 -21.56 14.59
C THR A 67 7.87 -22.91 15.08
N PRO A 68 8.71 -23.91 15.43
CA PRO A 68 8.22 -25.11 16.08
C PRO A 68 7.88 -24.73 17.52
N GLY A 69 6.80 -23.95 17.67
CA GLY A 69 6.25 -23.45 18.92
C GLY A 69 5.01 -24.23 19.34
N LEU A 70 4.91 -25.49 18.93
CA LEU A 70 4.09 -26.51 19.60
C LEU A 70 5.01 -27.54 20.27
N ALA A 71 6.02 -27.08 20.99
CA ALA A 71 6.54 -27.82 22.14
C ALA A 71 5.54 -27.65 23.30
N GLN A 72 4.30 -28.10 23.10
CA GLN A 72 3.34 -28.24 24.18
C GLN A 72 3.70 -29.54 24.92
N GLN A 73 4.67 -29.40 25.81
CA GLN A 73 4.93 -30.30 26.91
C GLN A 73 3.59 -30.57 27.63
N ASN A 74 3.00 -31.73 27.38
CA ASN A 74 1.88 -32.24 28.16
C ASN A 74 2.00 -33.76 28.29
N GLN A 75 2.40 -34.12 29.51
CA GLN A 75 2.27 -35.40 30.22
C GLN A 75 3.29 -36.48 29.91
#